data_AF-A0A859CUS7-F1
#
_entry.id   AF-A0A859CUS7-F1
#
_cell.length_a   1.000
_cell.length_b   1.000
_cell.length_c   1.000
_cell.angle_alpha   90.00
_cell.angle_beta   90.00
_cell.angle_gamma   90.00
#
_symmetry.space_group_name_H-M   'P 1'
#
loop_
_entity.id
_entity.type
_entity.pdbx_description
1 polymer ?
#
loop_
_entity_poly.entity_id
_entity_poly.type
_entity_poly.pdbx_seq_one_letter_code
_entity_poly.pdbx_strand_id
1 'polypeptide(L)'
;MFVLALVVLLVLCCLLPVFFRWKKQRRALRERLLSRLSSRSERLLYSLEMISDRYLTKETKVFFLEYLLYVIGQLKNANYQSKFVSKQAFLVHLLTELKSGRQQVARERVGSQEQFDQVCDALQYILREMRNIPENRVVSRVIVKHHIVLVRYAHALAYRDLLVKQAGMDLENDKKGQALEKYRIALSSIEKNRSVSSSKREIVRLQSMIQDVEKVLFSKKNKTEPELK
;
A
#
# COMPACT_ATOMS: atom_id res chain seq x y z
N MET A 1 -12.49 20.51 65.01
CA MET A 1 -11.88 21.25 63.87
C MET A 1 -10.48 20.74 63.56
N PHE A 2 -9.51 20.82 64.49
CA PHE A 2 -8.12 20.38 64.25
C PHE A 2 -7.96 18.89 63.88
N VAL A 3 -8.65 17.98 64.57
CA VAL A 3 -8.56 16.53 64.30
C VAL A 3 -9.08 16.19 62.90
N LEU A 4 -10.18 16.82 62.47
CA LEU A 4 -10.72 16.66 61.12
C LEU A 4 -9.75 17.21 60.05
N ALA A 5 -9.13 18.35 60.30
CA ALA A 5 -8.12 18.92 59.40
C ALA A 5 -6.89 18.00 59.27
N LEU A 6 -6.46 17.38 60.38
CA LEU A 6 -5.31 16.48 60.41
C LEU A 6 -5.60 15.16 59.69
N VAL A 7 -6.80 14.59 59.85
CA VAL A 7 -7.25 13.40 59.11
C VAL A 7 -7.34 13.68 57.60
N VAL A 8 -7.89 14.82 57.20
CA VAL A 8 -7.97 15.23 55.78
C VAL A 8 -6.57 15.40 55.18
N LEU A 9 -5.63 16.02 55.91
CA LEU A 9 -4.25 16.17 55.48
C LEU A 9 -3.58 14.81 55.27
N LEU A 10 -3.76 13.87 56.20
CA LEU A 10 -3.17 12.54 56.15
C LEU A 10 -3.73 11.73 54.96
N VAL A 11 -5.03 11.83 54.70
CA VAL A 11 -5.67 11.21 53.53
C VAL A 11 -5.13 11.82 52.22
N LEU A 12 -4.99 13.15 52.14
CA LEU A 12 -4.37 13.82 50.98
C LEU A 12 -2.92 13.38 50.76
N CYS A 13 -2.12 13.28 51.82
CA CYS A 13 -0.74 12.78 51.77
C CYS A 13 -0.65 11.33 51.26
N CYS A 14 -1.64 10.49 51.56
CA CYS A 14 -1.70 9.11 51.05
C CYS A 14 -2.20 9.03 49.60
N LEU A 15 -3.13 9.89 49.18
CA LEU A 15 -3.73 9.87 47.83
C LEU A 15 -2.87 10.56 46.76
N LEU A 16 -2.12 11.61 47.12
CA LEU A 16 -1.28 12.36 46.18
C LEU A 16 -0.25 11.48 45.46
N PRO A 17 0.54 10.60 46.13
CA PRO A 17 1.51 9.73 45.47
C PRO A 17 0.86 8.76 44.48
N VAL A 18 -0.31 8.22 44.82
CA VAL A 18 -1.09 7.32 43.95
C VAL A 18 -1.56 8.07 42.72
N PHE A 19 -2.08 9.29 42.89
CA PHE A 19 -2.50 10.15 41.78
C PHE A 19 -1.32 10.53 40.86
N PHE A 20 -0.16 10.87 41.42
CA PHE A 20 1.04 11.17 40.63
C PHE A 20 1.54 9.95 39.84
N ARG A 21 1.56 8.76 40.45
CA ARG A 21 1.90 7.51 39.75
C ARG A 21 0.93 7.22 38.62
N TRP A 22 -0.37 7.32 38.87
CA TRP A 22 -1.41 7.13 37.86
C TRP A 22 -1.29 8.15 36.71
N LYS A 23 -1.07 9.44 37.03
CA LYS A 23 -0.86 10.49 36.03
C LYS A 23 0.40 10.23 35.19
N LYS A 24 1.50 9.77 35.81
CA LYS A 24 2.73 9.39 35.11
C LYS A 24 2.49 8.19 34.18
N GLN A 25 1.82 7.15 34.66
CA GLN A 25 1.46 5.98 33.84
C GLN A 25 0.57 6.37 32.65
N ARG A 26 -0.43 7.23 32.87
CA ARG A 26 -1.34 7.70 31.82
C ARG A 26 -0.61 8.56 30.78
N ARG A 27 0.34 9.41 31.19
CA ARG A 27 1.21 10.18 30.29
C ARG A 27 2.10 9.24 29.47
N ALA A 28 2.76 8.28 30.11
CA ALA A 28 3.63 7.32 29.42
C ALA A 28 2.84 6.46 28.41
N LEU A 29 1.63 6.02 28.75
CA LEU A 29 0.76 5.29 27.82
C LEU A 29 0.36 6.17 26.63
N ARG A 30 -0.05 7.42 26.89
CA ARG A 30 -0.41 8.38 25.84
C ARG A 30 0.77 8.64 24.90
N GLU A 31 1.96 8.88 25.44
CA GLU A 31 3.19 9.08 24.65
C GLU A 31 3.51 7.85 23.79
N ARG A 32 3.42 6.63 24.35
CA ARG A 32 3.61 5.38 23.59
C ARG A 32 2.62 5.25 22.44
N LEU A 33 1.35 5.59 22.64
CA LEU A 33 0.34 5.54 21.60
C LEU A 33 0.60 6.56 20.49
N LEU A 34 0.95 7.80 20.85
CA LEU A 34 1.27 8.88 19.90
C LEU A 34 2.56 8.57 19.12
N SER A 35 3.57 8.02 19.80
CA SER A 35 4.81 7.55 19.18
C SER A 35 4.54 6.41 18.20
N ARG A 36 3.72 5.43 18.57
CA ARG A 36 3.32 4.34 17.67
C ARG A 36 2.57 4.86 16.44
N LEU A 37 1.65 5.81 16.62
CA LEU A 37 0.91 6.42 15.52
C LEU A 37 1.87 7.15 14.57
N SER A 38 2.75 8.01 15.11
CA SER A 38 3.79 8.72 14.36
C SER A 38 4.68 7.76 13.56
N SER A 39 5.20 6.71 14.21
CA SER A 39 6.08 5.73 13.56
C SER A 39 5.36 4.94 12.46
N ARG A 40 4.10 4.52 12.67
CA ARG A 40 3.29 3.85 11.65
C ARG A 40 3.03 4.77 10.46
N SER A 41 2.68 6.02 10.70
CA SER A 41 2.44 7.01 9.63
C SER A 41 3.71 7.33 8.84
N GLU A 42 4.86 7.36 9.50
CA GLU A 42 6.15 7.52 8.82
C GLU A 42 6.51 6.33 7.93
N ARG A 43 6.30 5.10 8.42
CA ARG A 43 6.46 3.89 7.60
C ARG A 43 5.48 3.86 6.43
N LEU A 44 4.24 4.30 6.65
CA LEU A 44 3.23 4.36 5.60
C LEU A 44 3.66 5.34 4.49
N LEU A 45 4.16 6.52 4.86
CA LEU A 45 4.71 7.47 3.91
C LEU A 45 5.87 6.86 3.11
N TYR A 46 6.82 6.23 3.79
CA TYR A 46 7.94 5.55 3.14
C TYR A 46 7.48 4.47 2.14
N SER A 47 6.51 3.63 2.52
CA SER A 47 5.93 2.64 1.61
C SER A 47 5.26 3.26 0.39
N LEU A 48 4.62 4.42 0.52
CA LEU A 48 3.99 5.13 -0.59
C LEU A 48 5.00 5.75 -1.55
N GLU A 49 6.12 6.24 -1.03
CA GLU A 49 7.22 6.80 -1.82
C GLU A 49 7.96 5.71 -2.61
N MET A 50 8.08 4.51 -2.05
CA MET A 50 8.74 3.38 -2.69
C MET A 50 7.95 2.80 -3.89
N ILE A 51 6.63 3.01 -3.93
CA ILE A 51 5.78 2.44 -4.98
C ILE A 51 5.59 3.43 -6.13
N SER A 52 6.05 3.02 -7.32
CA SER A 52 5.84 3.74 -8.57
C SER A 52 4.36 4.08 -8.83
N ASP A 53 4.12 5.22 -9.46
CA ASP A 53 2.78 5.67 -9.89
C ASP A 53 2.10 4.73 -10.89
N ARG A 54 2.84 3.76 -11.45
CA ARG A 54 2.27 2.67 -12.24
C ARG A 54 1.29 1.83 -11.43
N TYR A 55 1.57 1.61 -10.14
CA TYR A 55 0.86 0.66 -9.30
C TYR A 55 -0.20 1.33 -8.42
N LEU A 56 0.06 2.55 -7.94
CA LEU A 56 -0.89 3.31 -7.13
C LEU A 56 -1.58 4.39 -7.94
N THR A 57 -2.91 4.38 -7.96
CA THR A 57 -3.71 5.42 -8.62
C THR A 57 -3.53 6.77 -7.91
N LYS A 58 -3.62 7.86 -8.67
CA LYS A 58 -3.64 9.23 -8.13
C LYS A 58 -4.63 9.37 -6.98
N GLU A 59 -5.83 8.82 -7.14
CA GLU A 59 -6.87 8.85 -6.11
C GLU A 59 -6.42 8.16 -4.81
N THR A 60 -5.79 6.98 -4.91
CA THR A 60 -5.27 6.26 -3.75
C THR A 60 -4.14 7.02 -3.07
N LYS A 61 -3.24 7.66 -3.84
CA LYS A 61 -2.18 8.51 -3.28
C LYS A 61 -2.76 9.73 -2.55
N VAL A 62 -3.73 10.41 -3.15
CA VAL A 62 -4.44 11.54 -2.52
C VAL A 62 -5.08 11.11 -1.20
N PHE A 63 -5.81 9.99 -1.18
CA PHE A 63 -6.44 9.45 0.02
C PHE A 63 -5.42 9.27 1.16
N PHE A 64 -4.27 8.66 0.88
CA PHE A 64 -3.26 8.46 1.91
C PHE A 64 -2.60 9.75 2.38
N LEU A 65 -2.32 10.70 1.48
CA LEU A 65 -1.74 11.98 1.86
C LEU A 65 -2.69 12.79 2.75
N GLU A 66 -3.99 12.79 2.43
CA GLU A 66 -5.03 13.42 3.27
C GLU A 66 -5.13 12.73 4.64
N TYR A 67 -5.08 11.40 4.68
CA TYR A 67 -5.03 10.64 5.93
C TYR A 67 -3.78 10.98 6.77
N LEU A 68 -2.60 11.05 6.16
CA LEU A 68 -1.35 11.38 6.85
C LEU A 68 -1.38 12.82 7.41
N LEU A 69 -1.93 13.78 6.65
CA LEU A 69 -2.13 15.15 7.12
C LEU A 69 -3.13 15.22 8.27
N TYR A 70 -4.22 14.45 8.22
CA TYR A 70 -5.15 14.30 9.32
C TYR A 70 -4.45 13.77 10.59
N VAL A 71 -3.59 12.74 10.46
CA VAL A 71 -2.80 12.22 11.58
C VAL A 71 -1.85 13.27 12.15
N ILE A 72 -1.17 14.07 11.31
CA ILE A 72 -0.35 15.19 11.78
C ILE A 72 -1.18 16.17 12.60
N GLY A 73 -2.40 16.50 12.16
CA GLY A 73 -3.34 17.33 12.91
C GLY A 73 -3.64 16.75 14.30
N GLN A 74 -3.90 15.44 14.40
CA GLN A 74 -4.11 14.76 15.68
C GLN A 74 -2.88 14.81 16.61
N LEU A 75 -1.69 14.60 16.05
CA LEU A 75 -0.44 14.66 16.81
C LEU A 75 -0.17 16.08 17.33
N LYS A 76 -0.39 17.11 16.50
CA LYS A 76 -0.26 18.52 16.88
C LYS A 76 -1.27 18.92 17.96
N ASN A 77 -2.54 18.54 17.82
CA ASN A 77 -3.57 18.79 18.84
C ASN A 77 -3.25 18.11 20.18
N ALA A 78 -2.50 17.00 20.14
CA ALA A 78 -2.01 16.33 21.33
C ALA A 78 -0.69 16.92 21.89
N ASN A 79 -0.18 18.03 21.33
CA ASN A 79 1.12 18.64 21.62
C ASN A 79 2.30 17.66 21.45
N TYR A 80 2.20 16.72 20.52
CA TYR A 80 3.24 15.74 20.24
C TYR A 80 4.08 16.14 19.03
N GLN A 81 5.38 16.31 19.24
CA GLN A 81 6.34 16.64 18.19
C GLN A 81 7.14 15.41 17.79
N SER A 82 7.38 15.25 16.47
CA SER A 82 8.16 14.14 15.92
C SER A 82 8.68 14.48 14.52
N LYS A 83 9.64 13.71 14.01
CA LYS A 83 10.13 13.82 12.62
C LYS A 83 9.01 13.72 11.59
N PHE A 84 7.99 12.92 11.86
CA PHE A 84 6.82 12.83 11.00
C PHE A 84 6.01 14.13 10.97
N VAL A 85 5.81 14.79 12.12
CA VAL A 85 5.09 16.07 12.21
C VAL A 85 5.80 17.18 11.43
N SER A 86 7.14 17.18 11.41
CA SER A 86 7.91 18.13 10.60
C SER A 86 7.77 17.94 9.08
N LYS A 87 7.27 16.78 8.62
CA LYS A 87 7.01 16.53 7.19
C LYS A 87 5.70 17.16 6.67
N GLN A 88 4.98 17.92 7.49
CA GLN A 88 3.68 18.50 7.09
C GLN A 88 3.79 19.34 5.81
N ALA A 89 4.76 20.27 5.75
CA ALA A 89 4.91 21.15 4.59
C ALA A 89 5.19 20.35 3.31
N PHE A 90 6.05 19.33 3.41
CA PHE A 90 6.33 18.39 2.33
C PHE A 90 5.07 17.64 1.87
N LEU A 91 4.26 17.12 2.79
CA LEU A 91 3.02 16.41 2.44
C LEU A 91 1.98 17.33 1.78
N VAL A 92 1.87 18.59 2.24
CA VAL A 92 0.98 19.59 1.63
C VAL A 92 1.44 19.91 0.21
N HIS A 93 2.75 20.08 0.01
CA HIS A 93 3.34 20.30 -1.31
C HIS A 93 3.03 19.12 -2.25
N LEU A 94 3.34 17.90 -1.82
CA LEU A 94 3.10 16.68 -2.61
C LEU A 94 1.62 16.51 -2.98
N LEU A 95 0.70 16.77 -2.03
CA LEU A 95 -0.74 16.73 -2.28
C LEU A 95 -1.17 17.78 -3.32
N THR A 96 -0.58 18.97 -3.26
CA THR A 96 -0.89 20.08 -4.18
C THR A 96 -0.39 19.78 -5.58
N GLU A 97 0.82 19.23 -5.73
CA GLU A 97 1.36 18.75 -7.01
C GLU A 97 0.52 17.62 -7.61
N LEU A 98 0.09 16.67 -6.78
CA LEU A 98 -0.80 15.58 -7.20
C LEU A 98 -2.12 16.12 -7.72
N LYS A 99 -2.77 17.02 -6.96
CA LYS A 99 -4.07 17.58 -7.33
C LYS A 99 -3.97 18.44 -8.59
N SER A 100 -2.95 19.29 -8.70
CA SER A 100 -2.69 20.14 -9.87
C SER A 100 -2.22 19.39 -11.11
N GLY A 101 -1.87 18.10 -10.99
CA GLY A 101 -1.40 17.29 -12.12
C GLY A 101 0.02 17.62 -12.58
N ARG A 102 0.77 18.39 -11.79
CA ARG A 102 2.15 18.81 -12.08
C ARG A 102 3.20 17.79 -11.68
N GLN A 103 2.80 16.76 -10.94
CA GLN A 103 3.73 15.71 -10.54
C GLN A 103 4.20 14.89 -11.75
N GLN A 104 5.51 14.75 -11.91
CA GLN A 104 6.10 13.85 -12.88
C GLN A 104 5.74 12.40 -12.51
N VAL A 105 4.99 11.73 -13.37
CA VAL A 105 4.45 10.39 -13.10
C VAL A 105 5.53 9.34 -13.40
N ALA A 106 6.10 8.75 -12.36
CA ALA A 106 7.06 7.67 -12.47
C ALA A 106 6.33 6.37 -12.84
N ARG A 107 6.39 5.95 -14.11
CA ARG A 107 5.67 4.76 -14.64
C ARG A 107 6.53 3.51 -14.79
N GLU A 108 7.61 3.45 -14.04
CA GLU A 108 8.56 2.33 -14.06
C GLU A 108 7.87 1.01 -13.73
N ARG A 109 8.28 -0.04 -14.44
CA ARG A 109 7.78 -1.40 -14.22
C ARG A 109 8.78 -2.15 -13.38
N VAL A 110 8.27 -3.00 -12.49
CA VAL A 110 9.06 -4.01 -11.80
C VAL A 110 9.81 -4.85 -12.83
N GLY A 111 11.14 -4.83 -12.71
CA GLY A 111 12.06 -5.48 -13.63
C GLY A 111 12.84 -6.64 -13.01
N SER A 112 12.78 -6.86 -11.70
CA SER A 112 13.47 -7.96 -11.04
C SER A 112 12.61 -8.55 -9.93
N GLN A 113 12.97 -9.76 -9.49
CA GLN A 113 12.32 -10.38 -8.34
C GLN A 113 12.52 -9.53 -7.08
N GLU A 114 13.71 -8.98 -6.88
CA GLU A 114 13.99 -8.11 -5.73
C GLU A 114 13.10 -6.86 -5.72
N GLN A 115 12.94 -6.19 -6.87
CA GLN A 115 12.04 -5.04 -6.98
C GLN A 115 10.58 -5.44 -6.73
N PHE A 116 10.17 -6.63 -7.19
CA PHE A 116 8.84 -7.15 -6.94
C PHE A 116 8.61 -7.37 -5.44
N ASP A 117 9.54 -8.04 -4.77
CA ASP A 117 9.45 -8.37 -3.35
C ASP A 117 9.36 -7.09 -2.50
N GLN A 118 10.19 -6.09 -2.80
CA GLN A 118 10.12 -4.77 -2.18
C GLN A 118 8.74 -4.12 -2.37
N VAL A 119 8.25 -4.03 -3.62
CA VAL A 119 6.92 -3.44 -3.90
C VAL A 119 5.81 -4.22 -3.19
N CYS A 120 5.90 -5.55 -3.15
CA CYS A 120 4.96 -6.41 -2.44
C CYS A 120 4.95 -6.15 -0.94
N ASP A 121 6.10 -6.03 -0.30
CA ASP A 121 6.21 -5.74 1.13
C ASP A 121 5.58 -4.37 1.47
N ALA A 122 5.84 -3.35 0.65
CA ALA A 122 5.22 -2.04 0.82
C ALA A 122 3.70 -2.08 0.62
N LEU A 123 3.20 -2.78 -0.40
CA LEU A 123 1.77 -2.94 -0.65
C LEU A 123 1.08 -3.73 0.48
N GLN A 124 1.74 -4.78 1.00
CA GLN A 124 1.23 -5.55 2.15
C GLN A 124 1.18 -4.71 3.41
N TYR A 125 2.20 -3.88 3.66
CA TYR A 125 2.21 -2.92 4.75
C TYR A 125 1.03 -1.93 4.63
N ILE A 126 0.85 -1.34 3.45
CA ILE A 126 -0.28 -0.45 3.15
C ILE A 126 -1.62 -1.14 3.41
N LEU A 127 -1.82 -2.36 2.90
CA LEU A 127 -3.05 -3.13 3.13
C LEU A 127 -3.32 -3.38 4.62
N ARG A 128 -2.29 -3.67 5.40
CA ARG A 128 -2.40 -3.87 6.85
C ARG A 128 -2.78 -2.57 7.55
N GLU A 129 -2.14 -1.46 7.18
CA GLU A 129 -2.44 -0.14 7.75
C GLU A 129 -3.87 0.29 7.42
N MET A 130 -4.31 0.12 6.17
CA MET A 130 -5.68 0.45 5.74
C MET A 130 -6.76 -0.24 6.57
N ARG A 131 -6.58 -1.53 6.90
CA ARG A 131 -7.54 -2.28 7.73
C ARG A 131 -7.64 -1.74 9.15
N ASN A 132 -6.63 -1.02 9.60
CA ASN A 132 -6.52 -0.46 10.94
C ASN A 132 -6.80 1.05 10.98
N ILE A 133 -7.23 1.66 9.87
CA ILE A 133 -7.63 3.07 9.85
C ILE A 133 -8.99 3.19 10.54
N PRO A 134 -9.10 3.95 11.65
CA PRO A 134 -10.37 4.15 12.32
C PRO A 134 -11.28 5.03 11.45
N GLU A 135 -12.57 4.71 11.44
CA GLU A 135 -13.57 5.59 10.83
C GLU A 135 -13.55 6.96 11.50
N ASN A 136 -13.59 8.00 10.69
CA ASN A 136 -13.62 9.38 11.14
C ASN A 136 -14.29 10.26 10.07
N ARG A 137 -14.39 11.56 10.31
CA ARG A 137 -15.04 12.50 9.38
C ARG A 137 -14.39 12.54 7.98
N VAL A 138 -13.13 12.12 7.86
CA VAL A 138 -12.36 12.10 6.60
C VAL A 138 -12.37 10.70 5.96
N VAL A 139 -12.55 9.64 6.75
CA VAL A 139 -12.41 8.25 6.29
C VAL A 139 -13.64 7.42 6.65
N SER A 140 -14.35 6.94 5.63
CA SER A 140 -15.45 5.95 5.77
C SER A 140 -14.98 4.53 5.44
N ARG A 141 -15.61 3.50 6.02
CA ARG A 141 -15.34 2.10 5.67
C ARG A 141 -15.51 1.80 4.18
N VAL A 142 -16.44 2.47 3.50
CA VAL A 142 -16.70 2.26 2.07
C VAL A 142 -15.49 2.72 1.25
N ILE A 143 -14.96 3.91 1.54
CA ILE A 143 -13.76 4.46 0.88
C ILE A 143 -12.55 3.57 1.15
N VAL A 144 -12.36 3.13 2.40
CA VAL A 144 -11.27 2.20 2.75
C VAL A 144 -11.38 0.89 1.97
N LYS A 145 -12.57 0.28 1.89
CA LYS A 145 -12.79 -0.95 1.12
C LYS A 145 -12.48 -0.74 -0.36
N HIS A 146 -12.88 0.39 -0.93
CA HIS A 146 -12.57 0.74 -2.32
C HIS A 146 -11.05 0.77 -2.56
N HIS A 147 -10.30 1.51 -1.76
CA HIS A 147 -8.84 1.57 -1.91
C HIS A 147 -8.15 0.24 -1.61
N ILE A 148 -8.70 -0.63 -0.73
CA ILE A 148 -8.17 -1.99 -0.52
C ILE A 148 -8.23 -2.80 -1.82
N VAL A 149 -9.32 -2.68 -2.58
CA VAL A 149 -9.45 -3.34 -3.89
C VAL A 149 -8.41 -2.81 -4.87
N LEU A 150 -8.19 -1.48 -4.90
CA LEU A 150 -7.17 -0.87 -5.75
C LEU A 150 -5.75 -1.32 -5.40
N VAL A 151 -5.41 -1.42 -4.10
CA VAL A 151 -4.09 -1.89 -3.65
C VAL A 151 -3.89 -3.39 -3.93
N ARG A 152 -4.94 -4.21 -3.83
CA ARG A 152 -4.88 -5.62 -4.27
C ARG A 152 -4.63 -5.74 -5.77
N TYR A 153 -5.28 -4.90 -6.57
CA TYR A 153 -5.02 -4.83 -7.99
C TYR A 153 -3.58 -4.37 -8.29
N ALA A 154 -3.05 -3.40 -7.54
CA ALA A 154 -1.66 -2.95 -7.66
C ALA A 154 -0.66 -4.10 -7.49
N HIS A 155 -0.90 -4.99 -6.51
CA HIS A 155 -0.10 -6.19 -6.30
C HIS A 155 -0.18 -7.15 -7.51
N ALA A 156 -1.38 -7.40 -8.02
CA ALA A 156 -1.55 -8.24 -9.20
C ALA A 156 -0.86 -7.65 -10.44
N LEU A 157 -0.89 -6.33 -10.59
CA LEU A 157 -0.24 -5.60 -11.68
C LEU A 157 1.29 -5.68 -11.61
N ALA A 158 1.87 -5.52 -10.41
CA ALA A 158 3.31 -5.70 -10.20
C ALA A 158 3.76 -7.12 -10.56
N TYR A 159 2.98 -8.13 -10.14
CA TYR A 159 3.29 -9.53 -10.45
C TYR A 159 3.19 -9.83 -11.95
N ARG A 160 2.17 -9.28 -12.60
CA ARG A 160 2.02 -9.35 -14.06
C ARG A 160 3.25 -8.79 -14.79
N ASP A 161 3.80 -7.67 -14.33
CA ASP A 161 4.95 -7.06 -15.00
C ASP A 161 6.22 -7.89 -14.88
N LEU A 162 6.47 -8.42 -13.69
CA LEU A 162 7.55 -9.37 -13.46
C LEU A 162 7.42 -10.59 -14.39
N LEU A 163 6.24 -11.23 -14.40
CA LEU A 163 5.99 -12.43 -15.21
C LEU A 163 6.14 -12.16 -16.71
N VAL A 164 5.68 -11.00 -17.18
CA VAL A 164 5.82 -10.63 -18.60
C VAL A 164 7.28 -10.38 -18.97
N LYS A 165 8.07 -9.76 -18.08
CA LYS A 165 9.50 -9.63 -18.31
C LYS A 165 10.20 -10.99 -18.34
N GLN A 166 9.87 -11.87 -17.40
CA GLN A 166 10.40 -13.24 -17.37
C GLN A 166 9.98 -14.07 -18.59
N ALA A 167 8.75 -13.91 -19.07
CA ALA A 167 8.29 -14.55 -20.30
C ALA A 167 9.03 -14.02 -21.53
N GLY A 168 9.34 -12.72 -21.58
CA GLY A 168 10.20 -12.15 -22.62
C GLY A 168 11.58 -12.80 -22.66
N MET A 169 12.23 -12.93 -21.50
CA MET A 169 13.52 -13.64 -21.38
C MET A 169 13.41 -15.12 -21.80
N ASP A 170 12.31 -15.80 -21.48
CA ASP A 170 12.07 -17.17 -21.94
C ASP A 170 11.92 -17.26 -23.46
N LEU A 171 11.24 -16.29 -24.09
CA LEU A 171 11.08 -16.24 -25.54
C LEU A 171 12.43 -16.02 -26.26
N GLU A 172 13.28 -15.15 -25.72
CA GLU A 172 14.65 -14.93 -26.22
C GLU A 172 15.50 -16.21 -26.14
N ASN A 173 15.26 -17.04 -25.12
CA ASN A 173 15.93 -18.33 -24.91
C ASN A 173 15.23 -19.52 -25.60
N ASP A 174 14.32 -19.26 -26.53
CA ASP A 174 13.50 -20.25 -27.26
C ASP A 174 12.59 -21.15 -26.39
N LYS A 175 12.40 -20.80 -25.11
CA LYS A 175 11.55 -21.51 -24.14
C LYS A 175 10.09 -21.07 -24.23
N LYS A 176 9.51 -21.15 -25.43
CA LYS A 176 8.15 -20.65 -25.73
C LYS A 176 7.05 -21.24 -24.84
N GLY A 177 7.18 -22.50 -24.44
CA GLY A 177 6.22 -23.15 -23.52
C GLY A 177 6.24 -22.55 -22.11
N GLN A 178 7.42 -22.20 -21.59
CA GLN A 178 7.55 -21.54 -20.28
C GLN A 178 7.02 -20.11 -20.31
N ALA A 179 7.27 -19.38 -21.41
CA ALA A 179 6.73 -18.06 -21.63
C ALA A 179 5.19 -18.06 -21.65
N LEU A 180 4.59 -19.03 -22.36
CA LEU A 180 3.14 -19.19 -22.42
C LEU A 180 2.52 -19.42 -21.04
N GLU A 181 3.13 -20.30 -20.23
CA GLU A 181 2.65 -20.56 -18.88
C GLU A 181 2.73 -19.32 -17.99
N LYS A 182 3.83 -18.56 -18.06
CA LYS A 182 3.95 -17.28 -17.33
C LYS A 182 2.87 -16.28 -17.72
N TYR A 183 2.52 -16.16 -19.00
CA TYR A 183 1.42 -15.29 -19.43
C TYR A 183 0.06 -15.76 -18.92
N ARG A 184 -0.20 -17.07 -18.88
CA ARG A 184 -1.44 -17.65 -18.33
C ARG A 184 -1.55 -17.42 -16.82
N ILE A 185 -0.46 -17.60 -16.07
CA ILE A 185 -0.40 -17.27 -14.64
C ILE A 185 -0.67 -15.78 -14.41
N ALA A 186 -0.04 -14.90 -15.21
CA ALA A 186 -0.28 -13.46 -15.13
C ALA A 186 -1.75 -13.11 -15.40
N LEU A 187 -2.36 -13.75 -16.40
CA LEU A 187 -3.77 -13.55 -16.74
C LEU A 187 -4.68 -13.94 -15.58
N SER A 188 -4.51 -15.15 -15.03
CA SER A 188 -5.28 -15.62 -13.89
C SER A 188 -5.19 -14.69 -12.68
N SER A 189 -4.01 -14.11 -12.42
CA SER A 189 -3.81 -13.15 -11.33
C SER A 189 -4.59 -11.83 -11.54
N ILE A 190 -4.55 -11.28 -12.75
CA ILE A 190 -5.28 -10.04 -13.07
C ILE A 190 -6.79 -10.27 -13.08
N GLU A 191 -7.26 -11.43 -13.55
CA GLU A 191 -8.68 -11.75 -13.63
C GLU A 191 -9.39 -11.78 -12.28
N LYS A 192 -8.68 -12.12 -11.20
CA LYS A 192 -9.19 -12.02 -9.82
C LYS A 192 -9.57 -10.59 -9.41
N ASN A 193 -9.14 -9.58 -10.17
CA ASN A 193 -9.36 -8.16 -9.92
C ASN A 193 -10.19 -7.48 -11.04
N ARG A 194 -11.01 -8.24 -11.78
CA ARG A 194 -11.88 -7.76 -12.88
C ARG A 194 -12.81 -6.59 -12.53
N SER A 195 -13.11 -6.38 -11.24
CA SER A 195 -13.91 -5.26 -10.77
C SER A 195 -13.22 -3.90 -10.94
N VAL A 196 -11.88 -3.88 -11.06
CA VAL A 196 -11.12 -2.65 -11.33
C VAL A 196 -11.10 -2.38 -12.83
N SER A 197 -11.53 -1.19 -13.26
CA SER A 197 -11.68 -0.84 -14.69
C SER A 197 -10.39 -1.00 -15.49
N SER A 198 -9.24 -0.64 -14.92
CA SER A 198 -7.93 -0.75 -15.55
C SER A 198 -7.49 -2.20 -15.80
N SER A 199 -8.02 -3.18 -15.04
CA SER A 199 -7.71 -4.60 -15.23
C SER A 199 -8.14 -5.12 -16.60
N LYS A 200 -9.26 -4.61 -17.15
CA LYS A 200 -9.82 -5.05 -18.44
C LYS A 200 -8.82 -4.87 -19.59
N ARG A 201 -8.10 -3.75 -19.60
CA ARG A 201 -7.07 -3.47 -20.62
C ARG A 201 -5.90 -4.44 -20.50
N GLU A 202 -5.49 -4.78 -19.28
CA GLU A 202 -4.38 -5.71 -19.05
C GLU A 202 -4.76 -7.16 -19.39
N ILE A 203 -6.02 -7.55 -19.15
CA ILE A 203 -6.57 -8.86 -19.56
C ILE A 203 -6.47 -9.02 -21.08
N VAL A 204 -6.97 -8.05 -21.85
CA VAL A 204 -6.93 -8.10 -23.33
C VAL A 204 -5.49 -8.17 -23.83
N ARG A 205 -4.56 -7.41 -23.24
CA ARG A 205 -3.14 -7.45 -23.60
C ARG A 205 -2.53 -8.84 -23.38
N LEU A 206 -2.81 -9.46 -22.23
CA LEU A 206 -2.30 -10.80 -21.91
C LEU A 206 -2.92 -11.85 -22.83
N GLN A 207 -4.22 -11.75 -23.15
CA GLN A 207 -4.87 -12.64 -24.11
C GLN A 207 -4.23 -12.56 -25.50
N SER A 208 -3.91 -11.35 -25.98
CA SER A 208 -3.18 -11.17 -27.24
C SER A 208 -1.80 -11.83 -27.19
N MET A 209 -1.02 -11.58 -26.13
CA MET A 209 0.31 -12.17 -25.96
C MET A 209 0.26 -13.71 -25.94
N ILE A 210 -0.74 -14.28 -25.28
CA ILE A 210 -0.99 -15.73 -25.25
C ILE A 210 -1.24 -16.24 -26.66
N GLN A 211 -2.19 -15.63 -27.39
CA GLN A 211 -2.53 -16.04 -28.75
C GLN A 211 -1.33 -15.96 -29.71
N ASP A 212 -0.50 -14.93 -29.57
CA ASP A 212 0.69 -14.77 -30.42
C ASP A 212 1.71 -15.88 -30.17
N VAL A 213 1.97 -16.23 -28.90
CA VAL A 213 2.85 -17.36 -28.56
C VAL A 213 2.26 -18.71 -28.98
N GLU A 214 0.96 -18.90 -28.79
CA GLU A 214 0.25 -20.12 -29.20
C GLU A 214 0.31 -20.32 -30.72
N LYS A 215 0.09 -19.28 -31.52
CA LYS A 215 0.27 -19.34 -32.97
C LYS A 215 1.66 -19.85 -33.30
N VAL A 216 2.72 -19.27 -32.72
CA VAL A 216 4.09 -19.68 -33.03
C VAL A 216 4.38 -21.14 -32.60
N LEU A 217 3.89 -21.55 -31.43
CA LEU A 217 4.06 -22.91 -30.91
C LEU A 217 3.33 -23.96 -31.75
N PHE A 218 2.10 -23.69 -32.16
CA PHE A 218 1.22 -24.67 -32.80
C PHE A 218 1.22 -24.60 -34.33
N SER A 219 1.73 -23.52 -34.95
CA SER A 219 1.90 -23.44 -36.42
C SER A 219 2.81 -24.52 -36.99
N LYS A 220 3.75 -25.06 -36.19
CA LYS A 220 4.62 -26.17 -36.61
C LYS A 220 3.94 -27.55 -36.52
N LYS A 221 2.92 -27.71 -35.68
CA LYS A 221 2.29 -29.02 -35.44
C LYS A 221 1.44 -29.49 -36.62
N ASN A 222 0.85 -28.56 -37.38
CA ASN A 222 0.00 -28.84 -38.54
C ASN A 222 0.77 -29.16 -39.85
N LYS A 223 2.11 -29.15 -39.85
CA LYS A 223 2.92 -29.50 -41.05
C LYS A 223 3.49 -30.93 -41.01
N THR A 224 3.18 -31.71 -39.99
CA THR A 224 3.79 -33.03 -39.73
C THR A 224 2.79 -34.19 -39.71
N GLU A 225 1.69 -34.07 -40.44
CA GLU A 225 0.93 -35.25 -40.88
C GLU A 225 1.18 -35.42 -42.38
N PRO A 226 2.15 -36.25 -42.80
CA PRO A 226 2.13 -36.77 -44.15
C PRO A 226 0.97 -37.77 -44.23
N GLU A 227 0.06 -37.53 -45.15
CA GLU A 227 -0.93 -38.50 -45.61
C GLU A 227 -0.19 -39.78 -46.02
N LEU A 228 -0.27 -40.81 -45.18
CA LEU A 228 0.05 -42.17 -45.57
C LEU A 228 -1.09 -42.63 -46.50
N LYS A 229 -0.78 -42.62 -47.80
CA LYS A 229 -1.52 -43.34 -48.85
C LYS A 229 -1.48 -44.85 -48.61
#